data_AF-A0A2S2PCU7-F1
#
_entry.id   AF-A0A2S2PCU7-F1
#
_cell.length_a   1.000
_cell.length_b   1.000
_cell.length_c   1.000
_cell.angle_alpha   90.00
_cell.angle_beta   90.00
_cell.angle_gamma   90.00
#
_symmetry.space_group_name_H-M   'P 1'
#
loop_
_entity.id
_entity.type
_entity.pdbx_description
1 polymer ?
#
loop_
_entity_poly.entity_id
_entity_poly.type
_entity_poly.pdbx_seq_one_letter_code
_entity_poly.pdbx_strand_id
1 'polypeptide(L)'
;MASGHTINIDYFKEYCLLTAKMIVSLYPWYYMPASVHKVLLHGADIIQFSDLPIGKLSEEAQESRNKEYKMYREHHTRKNSRLNTNEDLIHTLLFTSDPYISSLRNVPKKYAQEFLEDVKKTFKTDRFK
;
A
#
# COMPACT_ATOMS: atom_id res chain seq x y z
N MET A 1 4.18 -8.50 -0.87
CA MET A 1 4.39 -7.03 -0.91
C MET A 1 3.35 -6.27 -0.10
N ALA A 2 2.05 -6.50 -0.27
CA ALA A 2 0.98 -5.77 0.45
C ALA A 2 0.82 -6.11 1.95
N SER A 3 1.56 -7.06 2.50
CA SER A 3 1.38 -7.54 3.88
C SER A 3 1.91 -6.58 4.96
N GLY A 4 2.74 -5.59 4.59
CA GLY A 4 3.38 -4.68 5.54
C GLY A 4 4.47 -5.33 6.41
N HIS A 5 4.83 -6.58 6.13
CA HIS A 5 5.92 -7.32 6.78
C HIS A 5 7.25 -7.18 6.05
N THR A 6 8.34 -7.40 6.77
CA THR A 6 9.70 -7.50 6.22
C THR A 6 9.82 -8.78 5.38
N ILE A 7 10.40 -8.66 4.19
CA ILE A 7 10.50 -9.76 3.21
C ILE A 7 11.95 -10.24 3.14
N ASN A 8 12.15 -11.56 3.04
CA ASN A 8 13.46 -12.14 2.73
C ASN A 8 13.78 -11.87 1.25
N ILE A 9 14.73 -10.96 1.03
CA ILE A 9 15.07 -10.43 -0.31
C ILE A 9 15.60 -11.54 -1.22
N ASP A 10 16.46 -12.43 -0.70
CA ASP A 10 17.08 -13.49 -1.50
C ASP A 10 16.04 -14.49 -2.00
N TYR A 11 15.18 -14.96 -1.08
CA TYR A 11 14.08 -15.86 -1.41
C TYR A 11 13.08 -15.21 -2.38
N PHE A 12 12.75 -13.93 -2.14
CA PHE A 12 11.84 -13.18 -3.02
C PHE A 12 12.42 -13.02 -4.43
N LYS A 13 13.72 -12.71 -4.54
CA LYS A 13 14.41 -12.57 -5.82
C LYS A 13 14.40 -13.87 -6.62
N GLU A 14 14.71 -14.99 -5.96
CA GLU A 14 14.64 -16.31 -6.60
C GLU A 14 13.22 -16.64 -7.08
N TYR A 15 12.23 -16.42 -6.22
CA TYR A 15 10.81 -16.65 -6.55
C TYR A 15 10.36 -15.82 -7.76
N CYS A 16 10.73 -14.53 -7.81
CA CYS A 16 10.40 -13.65 -8.93
C CYS A 16 11.10 -14.07 -10.23
N LEU A 17 12.37 -14.49 -10.18
CA LEU A 17 13.09 -14.96 -11.36
C LEU A 17 12.50 -16.26 -11.92
N LEU A 18 12.13 -17.21 -11.06
CA LEU A 18 11.44 -18.43 -11.47
C LEU A 18 10.09 -18.12 -12.13
N THR A 19 9.33 -17.20 -11.53
CA THR A 19 8.05 -16.74 -12.08
C THR A 19 8.24 -16.07 -13.45
N ALA A 20 9.26 -15.23 -13.62
CA ALA A 20 9.55 -14.57 -14.89
C ALA A 20 9.89 -15.57 -16.00
N LYS A 21 10.71 -16.59 -15.70
CA LYS A 21 11.02 -17.68 -16.65
C LYS A 21 9.77 -18.46 -17.03
N MET A 22 8.90 -18.75 -16.05
CA MET A 22 7.64 -19.45 -16.27
C MET A 22 6.72 -18.65 -17.20
N ILE A 23 6.58 -17.34 -17.00
CA ILE A 23 5.77 -16.47 -17.87
C ILE A 23 6.28 -16.52 -19.31
N VAL A 24 7.59 -16.39 -19.53
CA VAL A 24 8.19 -16.43 -20.88
C VAL A 24 7.95 -17.80 -21.54
N SER A 25 8.02 -18.90 -20.78
CA SER A 25 7.75 -20.24 -21.33
C SER A 25 6.28 -20.48 -21.67
N LEU A 26 5.33 -19.97 -20.87
CA LEU A 26 3.90 -20.21 -21.04
C LEU A 26 3.29 -19.26 -22.07
N TYR A 27 3.78 -18.02 -22.12
CA TYR A 27 3.22 -16.94 -22.93
C TYR A 27 4.30 -16.22 -23.75
N PRO A 28 5.07 -16.92 -24.61
CA PRO A 28 6.17 -16.31 -25.37
C PRO A 28 5.68 -15.24 -26.36
N TRP A 29 4.39 -15.28 -26.73
CA TRP A 29 3.75 -14.34 -27.65
C TRP A 29 3.38 -13.01 -26.99
N TYR A 30 3.38 -12.91 -25.66
CA TYR A 30 2.94 -11.72 -24.95
C TYR A 30 4.11 -11.02 -24.26
N TYR A 31 4.35 -9.76 -24.60
CA TYR A 31 5.36 -8.96 -23.94
C TYR A 31 4.97 -8.65 -22.50
N MET A 32 5.90 -8.84 -21.57
CA MET A 32 5.68 -8.55 -20.15
C MET A 32 5.38 -7.06 -19.93
N PRO A 33 4.22 -6.69 -19.34
CA PRO A 33 3.89 -5.30 -19.06
C PRO A 33 4.91 -4.66 -18.12
N ALA A 34 5.11 -3.35 -18.25
CA ALA A 34 6.11 -2.62 -17.45
C ALA A 34 5.91 -2.76 -15.93
N SER A 35 4.65 -2.85 -15.46
CA SER A 35 4.36 -3.08 -14.04
C SER A 35 4.84 -4.46 -13.57
N VAL A 36 4.50 -5.52 -14.31
CA VAL A 36 4.93 -6.90 -14.01
C VAL A 36 6.45 -7.03 -14.10
N HIS A 37 7.07 -6.44 -15.12
CA HIS A 37 8.51 -6.42 -15.29
C HIS A 37 9.21 -5.75 -14.10
N LYS A 38 8.73 -4.57 -13.68
CA LYS A 38 9.25 -3.88 -12.49
C LYS A 38 9.12 -4.74 -11.24
N VAL A 39 8.01 -5.45 -11.04
CA VAL A 39 7.83 -6.33 -9.88
C VAL A 39 8.77 -7.54 -9.93
N LEU A 40 8.86 -8.23 -11.07
CA LEU A 40 9.61 -9.48 -11.17
C LEU A 40 11.12 -9.29 -11.30
N LEU A 41 11.59 -8.25 -12.00
CA LEU A 41 13.02 -8.03 -12.20
C LEU A 41 13.61 -6.99 -11.24
N HIS A 42 12.87 -5.92 -10.93
CA HIS A 42 13.35 -4.83 -10.08
C HIS A 42 12.75 -4.83 -8.67
N GLY A 43 11.76 -5.68 -8.38
CA GLY A 43 11.04 -5.65 -7.12
C GLY A 43 11.94 -5.95 -5.92
N ALA A 44 12.88 -6.88 -6.08
CA ALA A 44 13.84 -7.21 -5.02
C ALA A 44 14.75 -6.02 -4.70
N ASP A 45 15.25 -5.32 -5.73
CA ASP A 45 16.10 -4.14 -5.56
C ASP A 45 15.32 -3.00 -4.89
N ILE A 46 14.07 -2.77 -5.30
CA ILE A 46 13.19 -1.76 -4.69
C ILE A 46 12.99 -2.05 -3.19
N ILE A 47 12.72 -3.31 -2.83
CA ILE A 47 12.54 -3.73 -1.43
C ILE A 47 13.86 -3.58 -0.65
N GLN A 48 15.01 -3.84 -1.29
CA GLN A 48 16.32 -3.71 -0.66
C GLN A 48 16.66 -2.26 -0.32
N PHE A 49 16.30 -1.31 -1.18
CA PHE A 49 16.56 0.11 -0.97
C PHE A 49 15.46 0.85 -0.19
N SER A 50 14.34 0.19 0.14
CA SER A 50 13.26 0.81 0.93
C SER A 50 13.49 0.64 2.44
N ASP A 51 13.44 1.75 3.19
CA ASP A 51 13.59 1.74 4.67
C ASP A 51 12.42 1.07 5.40
N LEU A 52 11.23 1.18 4.82
CA LEU A 52 9.99 0.63 5.37
C LEU A 52 9.48 -0.52 4.50
N PRO A 53 8.79 -1.52 5.08
CA PRO A 53 8.10 -2.54 4.32
C PRO A 53 7.22 -1.91 3.23
N ILE A 54 7.38 -2.37 1.99
CA ILE A 54 6.74 -1.75 0.83
C ILE A 54 5.21 -1.60 0.97
N GLY A 55 4.54 -2.54 1.65
CA GLY A 55 3.10 -2.45 1.91
C GLY A 55 2.67 -1.26 2.77
N LYS A 56 3.58 -0.71 3.60
CA LYS A 56 3.35 0.52 4.38
C LYS A 56 3.55 1.79 3.55
N LEU A 57 4.24 1.70 2.41
CA LEU A 57 4.46 2.80 1.46
C LEU A 57 3.37 2.85 0.38
N SER A 58 2.22 2.20 0.62
CA SER A 58 1.15 2.09 -0.36
C SER A 58 0.43 3.42 -0.61
N GLU A 59 0.16 3.73 -1.88
CA GLU A 59 -0.65 4.87 -2.32
C GLU A 59 -2.14 4.68 -2.01
N GLU A 60 -2.61 3.44 -1.84
CA GLU A 60 -4.02 3.11 -1.61
C GLU A 60 -4.62 3.84 -0.40
N ALA A 61 -3.81 4.07 0.64
CA ALA A 61 -4.24 4.81 1.82
C ALA A 61 -4.58 6.28 1.48
N GLN A 62 -3.78 6.91 0.62
CA GLN A 62 -4.03 8.27 0.15
C GLN A 62 -5.21 8.31 -0.83
N GLU A 63 -5.31 7.36 -1.76
CA GLU A 63 -6.44 7.32 -2.70
C GLU A 63 -7.78 7.10 -2.01
N SER A 64 -7.83 6.30 -0.94
CA SER A 64 -9.03 6.10 -0.14
C SER A 64 -9.56 7.42 0.43
N ARG A 65 -8.66 8.36 0.77
CA ARG A 65 -9.03 9.71 1.24
C ARG A 65 -9.78 10.53 0.20
N ASN A 66 -9.68 10.22 -1.09
CA ASN A 66 -10.44 10.93 -2.13
C ASN A 66 -11.95 10.74 -1.96
N LYS A 67 -12.39 9.60 -1.40
CA LYS A 67 -13.80 9.36 -1.07
C LYS A 67 -14.28 10.32 0.00
N GLU A 68 -13.48 10.47 1.06
CA GLU A 68 -13.76 11.39 2.17
C GLU A 68 -13.67 12.84 1.73
N TYR A 69 -12.70 13.20 0.89
CA TYR A 69 -12.57 14.53 0.31
C TYR A 69 -13.85 14.99 -0.37
N LYS A 70 -14.46 14.14 -1.22
CA LYS A 70 -15.71 14.46 -1.91
C LYS A 70 -16.86 14.65 -0.91
N MET A 71 -16.93 13.77 0.10
CA MET A 71 -17.95 13.82 1.15
C MET A 71 -17.84 15.10 2.01
N TYR A 72 -16.62 15.45 2.46
CA TYR A 72 -16.37 16.68 3.21
C TYR A 72 -16.65 17.91 2.38
N ARG A 73 -16.20 17.92 1.12
CA ARG A 73 -16.54 19.00 0.21
C ARG A 73 -18.05 19.16 0.13
N GLU A 74 -18.83 18.10 -0.02
CA GLU A 74 -20.29 18.23 -0.13
C GLU A 74 -20.97 18.71 1.17
N HIS A 75 -20.66 18.08 2.30
CA HIS A 75 -21.46 18.21 3.54
C HIS A 75 -20.81 19.05 4.65
N HIS A 76 -19.52 19.32 4.59
CA HIS A 76 -18.74 19.89 5.72
C HIS A 76 -18.04 21.22 5.36
N THR A 77 -18.42 21.87 4.26
CA THR A 77 -17.82 23.14 3.83
C THR A 77 -18.87 24.23 3.57
N ARG A 78 -18.52 25.48 3.87
CA ARG A 78 -19.32 26.65 3.51
C ARG A 78 -19.41 26.79 1.99
N LYS A 79 -20.62 27.08 1.49
CA LYS A 79 -20.94 27.21 0.05
C LYS A 79 -21.06 28.65 -0.45
N ASN A 80 -20.44 29.58 0.27
CA ASN A 80 -20.50 31.00 -0.04
C ASN A 80 -19.37 31.47 -0.96
N SER A 81 -18.18 30.87 -0.88
CA SER A 81 -17.05 31.18 -1.76
C SER A 81 -16.12 29.98 -1.91
N ARG A 82 -15.38 29.92 -3.02
CA ARG A 82 -14.38 28.86 -3.25
C ARG A 82 -13.25 28.90 -2.22
N LEU A 83 -12.88 30.10 -1.76
CA LEU A 83 -11.84 30.28 -0.75
C LEU A 83 -12.28 29.67 0.58
N ASN A 84 -13.49 29.99 1.03
CA ASN A 84 -14.04 29.47 2.29
C ASN A 84 -14.27 27.94 2.20
N THR A 85 -14.71 27.44 1.04
CA THR A 85 -14.82 26.00 0.81
C THR A 85 -13.48 25.29 0.97
N ASN A 86 -12.41 25.84 0.40
CA ASN A 86 -11.08 25.24 0.48
C ASN A 86 -10.49 25.33 1.90
N GLU A 87 -10.72 26.45 2.58
CA GLU A 87 -10.31 26.64 3.98
C GLU A 87 -10.94 25.57 4.89
N ASP A 88 -12.28 25.42 4.82
CA ASP A 88 -13.01 24.43 5.63
C ASP A 88 -12.56 23.00 5.31
N LEU A 89 -12.32 22.72 4.03
CA LEU A 89 -11.89 21.41 3.59
C LEU A 89 -10.50 21.07 4.14
N ILE A 90 -9.55 22.00 4.11
CA ILE A 90 -8.21 21.81 4.67
C ILE A 90 -8.32 21.62 6.20
N HIS A 91 -9.07 22.46 6.90
CA HIS A 91 -9.27 22.31 8.34
C HIS A 91 -9.87 20.95 8.72
N THR A 92 -10.87 20.49 7.95
CA THR A 92 -11.49 19.17 8.15
C THR A 92 -10.49 18.04 7.92
N LEU A 93 -9.69 18.12 6.86
CA LEU A 93 -8.65 17.12 6.59
C LEU A 93 -7.60 17.08 7.70
N LEU A 94 -7.14 18.23 8.19
CA LEU A 94 -6.15 18.32 9.28
C LEU A 94 -6.69 17.70 10.58
N PHE A 95 -7.89 18.09 11.00
CA PHE A 95 -8.56 17.51 12.17
C PHE A 95 -8.76 16.00 12.04
N THR A 96 -9.11 15.53 10.84
CA THR A 96 -9.33 14.09 10.62
C THR A 96 -8.03 13.29 10.63
N SER A 97 -6.90 13.89 10.22
CA SER A 97 -5.57 13.28 10.24
C SER A 97 -4.80 13.42 11.55
N ASP A 98 -5.31 14.18 12.52
CA ASP A 98 -4.62 14.40 13.79
C ASP A 98 -4.36 13.08 14.55
N PRO A 99 -3.08 12.74 14.88
CA PRO A 99 -2.75 11.47 15.51
C PRO A 99 -3.38 11.28 16.89
N TYR A 100 -3.47 12.35 17.68
CA TYR A 100 -4.02 12.29 19.03
C TYR A 100 -5.53 12.02 18.96
N ILE A 101 -6.26 12.78 18.15
CA ILE A 101 -7.70 12.60 17.95
C ILE A 101 -7.97 11.23 17.32
N SER A 102 -7.19 10.82 16.31
CA SER A 102 -7.37 9.52 15.66
C SER A 102 -7.16 8.35 16.62
N SER A 103 -6.28 8.48 17.61
CA SER A 103 -6.04 7.44 18.61
C SER A 103 -7.21 7.23 19.57
N LEU A 104 -8.02 8.28 19.77
CA LEU A 104 -9.21 8.28 20.63
C LEU A 104 -10.49 7.81 19.90
N ARG A 105 -10.45 7.67 18.56
CA ARG A 105 -11.62 7.28 17.77
C ARG A 105 -11.92 5.79 17.89
N ASN A 106 -13.19 5.45 18.08
CA ASN A 106 -13.66 4.07 17.98
C ASN A 106 -13.60 3.62 16.52
N VAL A 107 -12.70 2.68 16.22
CA VAL A 107 -12.56 2.08 14.89
C VAL A 107 -13.10 0.64 14.88
N PRO A 108 -13.82 0.22 13.82
CA PRO A 108 -14.25 -1.17 13.70
C PRO A 108 -13.04 -2.09 13.56
N LYS A 109 -13.11 -3.28 14.19
CA LYS A 109 -12.06 -4.29 14.07
C LYS A 109 -12.01 -4.81 12.63
N LYS A 110 -10.79 -4.88 12.07
CA LYS A 110 -10.55 -5.53 10.78
C LYS A 110 -10.48 -7.05 10.98
N TYR A 111 -11.11 -7.81 10.09
CA TYR A 111 -10.93 -9.25 10.00
C TYR A 111 -9.65 -9.55 9.23
N ALA A 112 -8.74 -10.31 9.83
CA ALA A 112 -7.52 -10.76 9.18
C ALA A 112 -7.78 -12.07 8.45
N GLN A 113 -7.41 -12.13 7.17
CA GLN A 113 -7.40 -13.38 6.41
C GLN A 113 -6.04 -14.07 6.58
N GLU A 114 -6.03 -15.39 6.60
CA GLU A 114 -4.79 -16.16 6.70
C GLU A 114 -3.98 -16.09 5.40
N PHE A 115 -2.65 -16.01 5.54
CA PHE A 115 -1.73 -16.04 4.41
C PHE A 115 -1.54 -17.47 3.88
N LEU A 116 -1.31 -17.59 2.57
CA LEU A 116 -0.88 -18.82 1.93
C LEU A 116 0.48 -19.28 2.49
N GLU A 117 0.69 -20.59 2.55
CA GLU A 117 1.90 -21.19 3.13
C GLU A 117 3.18 -20.73 2.44
N ASP A 118 3.16 -20.63 1.10
CA ASP A 118 4.31 -20.15 0.33
C ASP A 118 4.62 -18.67 0.57
N VAL A 119 3.59 -17.87 0.88
CA VAL A 119 3.77 -16.46 1.25
C VAL A 119 4.38 -16.37 2.65
N LYS A 120 3.97 -17.22 3.60
CA LYS A 120 4.56 -17.24 4.95
C LYS A 120 6.07 -17.50 4.91
N LYS A 121 6.54 -18.36 4.00
CA LYS A 121 7.98 -18.65 3.79
C LYS A 121 8.78 -17.42 3.33
N THR A 122 8.13 -16.45 2.68
CA THR A 122 8.80 -15.24 2.18
C THR A 122 9.07 -14.20 3.27
N PHE A 123 8.41 -14.29 4.43
CA PHE A 123 8.58 -13.31 5.50
C PHE A 123 9.88 -13.57 6.28
N LYS A 124 10.57 -12.49 6.66
CA LYS A 124 11.65 -12.63 7.63
C LYS A 124 11.04 -12.98 8.97
N THR A 125 11.56 -14.02 9.63
CA THR A 125 11.27 -14.26 11.04
C THR A 125 11.99 -13.19 11.84
N ASP A 126 11.24 -12.19 12.32
CA ASP A 126 11.80 -11.19 13.23
C ASP A 126 12.28 -11.91 14.50
N ARG A 127 13.60 -12.01 14.65
CA ARG A 127 14.29 -12.71 15.74
C ARG A 127 14.38 -11.87 17.02
N PHE A 128 13.60 -10.78 17.12
CA PHE A 128 13.59 -9.89 18.27
C PHE A 128 12.15 -9.61 18.70
N LYS A 129 11.73 -10.36 19.72
CA LYS A 129 10.76 -9.91 20.73
C LYS A 129 11.55 -9.43 21.94
#